data_AF-A0AAJ1ES09-F1
#
_entry.id   AF-A0AAJ1ES09-F1
#
_cell.length_a   1.000
_cell.length_b   1.000
_cell.length_c   1.000
_cell.angle_alpha   90.00
_cell.angle_beta   90.00
_cell.angle_gamma   90.00
#
_symmetry.space_group_name_H-M   'P 1'
#
loop_
_entity.id
_entity.type
_entity.pdbx_description
1 polymer ?
#
loop_
_entity_poly.entity_id
_entity_poly.type
_entity_poly.pdbx_seq_one_letter_code
_entity_poly.pdbx_strand_id
1 'polypeptide(L)'
;MSTSLVQDILDILYSDPGTRRSHKDALSDWILDSQPHGAPLDGVAIIQYLAEHHPDILARLKINTHVKEEIARVLDAIGHK
;
A
#
# COMPACT_ATOMS: atom_id res chain seq x y z
N MET A 1 -8.10 7.32 17.00
CA MET A 1 -8.67 6.12 16.36
C MET A 1 -7.61 5.60 15.43
N SER A 2 -7.11 4.39 15.65
CA SER A 2 -6.06 3.81 14.82
C SER A 2 -6.65 3.52 13.44
N THR A 3 -6.31 4.35 12.44
CA THR A 3 -6.60 4.04 11.04
C THR A 3 -5.86 2.74 10.67
N SER A 4 -6.49 1.92 9.83
CA SER A 4 -5.81 0.71 9.31
C SER A 4 -4.62 1.14 8.47
N LEU A 5 -3.50 0.42 8.53
CA LEU A 5 -2.32 0.65 7.70
C LEU A 5 -2.67 0.88 6.22
N VAL A 6 -3.66 0.14 5.73
CA VAL A 6 -4.17 0.30 4.37
C VAL A 6 -4.71 1.70 4.13
N GLN A 7 -5.51 2.22 5.04
CA GLN A 7 -6.09 3.55 4.92
C GLN A 7 -4.99 4.61 4.91
N ASP A 8 -3.96 4.46 5.74
CA ASP A 8 -2.83 5.40 5.77
C ASP A 8 -2.01 5.33 4.47
N ILE A 9 -1.77 4.14 3.93
CA ILE A 9 -1.11 3.96 2.64
C ILE A 9 -1.94 4.63 1.54
N LEU A 10 -3.24 4.35 1.47
CA LEU A 10 -4.11 4.95 0.46
C LEU A 10 -4.15 6.48 0.61
N ASP A 11 -4.28 7.00 1.83
CA ASP A 11 -4.28 8.45 2.05
C ASP A 11 -2.98 9.09 1.56
N ILE A 12 -1.83 8.51 1.89
CA ILE A 12 -0.52 8.98 1.40
C ILE A 12 -0.47 8.95 -0.12
N LEU A 13 -0.85 7.84 -0.77
CA LEU A 13 -0.75 7.70 -2.21
C LEU A 13 -1.71 8.63 -2.95
N TYR A 14 -2.94 8.78 -2.47
CA TYR A 14 -3.94 9.60 -3.14
C TYR A 14 -3.72 11.08 -2.89
N SER A 15 -3.21 11.47 -1.71
CA SER A 15 -2.84 12.84 -1.38
C SER A 15 -1.48 13.26 -1.96
N ASP A 16 -0.59 12.33 -2.30
CA ASP A 16 0.71 12.64 -2.90
C ASP A 16 0.56 13.09 -4.36
N PRO A 17 0.93 14.35 -4.70
CA PRO A 17 0.94 14.82 -6.08
C PRO A 17 2.08 14.19 -6.89
N GLY A 18 3.10 13.64 -6.23
CA GLY A 18 4.21 12.94 -6.85
C GLY A 18 3.87 11.53 -7.35
N THR A 19 2.70 11.00 -6.99
CA THR A 19 2.24 9.67 -7.38
C THR A 19 1.45 9.79 -8.67
N ARG A 20 1.95 9.13 -9.73
CA ARG A 20 1.33 9.19 -11.05
C ARG A 20 -0.10 8.67 -10.99
N ARG A 21 -1.01 9.39 -11.66
CA ARG A 21 -2.41 8.99 -11.76
C ARG A 21 -2.57 7.53 -12.24
N SER A 22 -1.76 7.11 -13.22
CA SER A 22 -1.75 5.73 -13.72
C SER A 22 -1.47 4.68 -12.65
N HIS A 23 -0.66 4.98 -11.64
CA HIS A 23 -0.40 4.04 -10.55
C HIS A 23 -1.59 3.98 -9.58
N LYS A 24 -2.26 5.12 -9.35
CA LYS A 24 -3.50 5.18 -8.54
C LYS A 24 -4.63 4.40 -9.21
N ASP A 25 -4.82 4.61 -10.51
CA ASP A 25 -5.83 3.89 -11.30
C ASP A 25 -5.53 2.37 -11.30
N ALA A 26 -4.28 1.96 -11.53
CA ALA A 26 -3.90 0.53 -11.49
C ALA A 26 -4.12 -0.11 -10.12
N LEU A 27 -3.80 0.60 -9.03
CA LEU A 27 -4.06 0.11 -7.67
C LEU A 27 -5.56 0.01 -7.38
N SER A 28 -6.36 1.00 -7.83
CA SER A 28 -7.83 0.94 -7.69
C SER A 28 -8.42 -0.25 -8.43
N ASP A 29 -8.00 -0.47 -9.68
CA ASP A 29 -8.48 -1.56 -10.51
C ASP A 29 -8.16 -2.92 -9.88
N TRP A 30 -6.92 -3.09 -9.42
CA TRP A 30 -6.51 -4.29 -8.71
C TRP A 30 -7.25 -4.50 -7.38
N ILE A 31 -7.50 -3.44 -6.59
CA ILE A 31 -8.29 -3.55 -5.36
C ILE A 31 -9.71 -4.05 -5.70
N LEU A 32 -10.34 -3.50 -6.74
CA LEU A 32 -11.69 -3.88 -7.15
C LEU A 32 -11.77 -5.32 -7.67
N ASP A 33 -10.73 -5.78 -8.35
CA ASP A 33 -10.65 -7.11 -8.95
C ASP A 33 -10.24 -8.21 -7.93
N SER A 34 -9.25 -7.93 -7.09
CA SER A 34 -8.57 -8.93 -6.27
C SER A 34 -8.92 -8.91 -4.79
N GLN A 35 -9.49 -7.83 -4.25
CA GLN A 35 -9.86 -7.77 -2.83
C GLN A 35 -11.34 -8.13 -2.61
N PRO A 36 -11.67 -8.86 -1.52
CA PRO A 36 -13.04 -9.25 -1.24
C PRO A 36 -13.97 -8.06 -0.97
N HIS A 37 -15.09 -8.01 -1.67
CA HIS A 37 -16.07 -6.93 -1.53
C HIS A 37 -16.78 -7.04 -0.18
N GLY A 38 -16.81 -5.93 0.58
CA GLY A 38 -17.45 -5.86 1.90
C GLY A 38 -16.60 -6.36 3.07
N ALA A 39 -15.36 -6.79 2.82
CA ALA A 39 -14.38 -7.10 3.85
C ALA A 39 -13.33 -5.99 3.98
N PRO A 40 -12.65 -5.85 5.13
CA PRO A 40 -11.51 -4.96 5.26
C PRO A 40 -10.43 -5.32 4.24
N LEU A 41 -9.85 -4.31 3.61
CA LEU A 41 -8.73 -4.50 2.69
C LEU A 41 -7.55 -5.15 3.40
N ASP A 42 -6.92 -6.11 2.73
CA ASP A 42 -5.75 -6.80 3.26
C ASP A 42 -4.49 -5.97 3.01
N GLY A 43 -3.93 -5.42 4.09
CA GLY A 43 -2.71 -4.63 4.03
C GLY A 43 -1.48 -5.41 3.60
N VAL A 44 -1.44 -6.71 3.84
CA VAL A 44 -0.36 -7.57 3.36
C VAL A 44 -0.47 -7.72 1.84
N ALA A 45 -1.66 -7.99 1.33
CA ALA A 45 -1.89 -8.12 -0.11
C ALA A 45 -1.56 -6.81 -0.86
N ILE A 46 -1.93 -5.65 -0.31
CA ILE A 46 -1.58 -4.35 -0.89
C ILE A 46 -0.07 -4.13 -0.91
N ILE A 47 0.64 -4.45 0.18
CA ILE A 47 2.10 -4.29 0.23
C ILE A 47 2.79 -5.22 -0.77
N GLN A 48 2.30 -6.46 -0.92
CA GLN A 48 2.80 -7.40 -1.92
C GLN A 48 2.57 -6.90 -3.35
N TYR A 49 1.37 -6.42 -3.65
CA TYR A 49 1.06 -5.85 -4.96
C TYR A 49 1.97 -4.66 -5.29
N LEU A 50 2.20 -3.76 -4.32
CA LEU A 50 3.10 -2.62 -4.50
C LEU A 50 4.56 -3.07 -4.67
N ALA A 51 5.00 -4.12 -3.96
CA ALA A 51 6.35 -4.67 -4.13
C ALA A 51 6.57 -5.24 -5.53
N GLU A 52 5.57 -5.92 -6.09
CA GLU A 52 5.66 -6.59 -7.39
C GLU A 52 5.48 -5.62 -8.57
N HIS A 53 4.50 -4.72 -8.49
CA HIS A 53 4.10 -3.88 -9.63
C HIS A 53 4.56 -2.43 -9.55
N HIS A 54 4.78 -1.89 -8.34
CA HIS A 54 5.07 -0.47 -8.12
C HIS A 54 6.20 -0.27 -7.09
N PRO A 55 7.41 -0.84 -7.31
CA PRO A 55 8.48 -0.80 -6.32
C PRO A 55 8.97 0.63 -5.99
N ASP A 56 8.80 1.58 -6.91
CA ASP A 56 9.08 2.99 -6.70
C ASP A 56 8.13 3.63 -5.65
N ILE A 57 6.86 3.23 -5.67
CA ILE A 57 5.88 3.66 -4.67
C ILE A 57 6.21 3.04 -3.33
N LEU A 58 6.49 1.73 -3.30
CA LEU A 58 6.85 1.05 -2.06
C LEU A 58 8.11 1.67 -1.42
N ALA A 59 9.13 2.01 -2.22
CA ALA A 59 10.33 2.67 -1.73
C ALA A 59 10.04 4.01 -1.04
N ARG A 60 9.07 4.79 -1.54
CA ARG A 60 8.62 6.04 -0.92
C ARG A 60 7.88 5.79 0.39
N LEU A 61 7.01 4.79 0.43
CA LEU A 61 6.28 4.44 1.64
C LEU A 61 7.23 3.95 2.74
N LYS A 62 8.31 3.23 2.38
CA LYS A 62 9.35 2.76 3.33
C LYS A 62 10.13 3.89 4.00
N ILE A 63 10.16 5.10 3.44
CA ILE A 63 10.81 6.28 4.06
C ILE A 63 9.79 7.23 4.71
N ASN A 64 8.49 6.99 4.54
CA ASN A 64 7.45 7.83 5.12
C ASN A 64 7.33 7.57 6.63
N THR A 65 7.55 8.60 7.44
CA THR A 65 7.59 8.49 8.91
C THR A 65 6.30 7.98 9.54
N HIS A 66 5.16 8.09 8.85
CA HIS A 66 3.86 7.66 9.35
C HIS A 66 3.67 6.14 9.24
N VAL A 67 4.14 5.53 8.15
CA VAL A 67 3.86 4.13 7.82
C VAL A 67 5.09 3.23 7.74
N LYS A 68 6.31 3.80 7.77
CA LYS A 68 7.57 3.05 7.58
C LYS A 68 7.73 1.86 8.52
N GLU A 69 7.39 2.01 9.80
CA GLU A 69 7.61 0.97 10.81
C GLU A 69 6.65 -0.19 10.61
N GLU A 70 5.40 0.10 10.32
CA GLU A 70 4.38 -0.92 10.08
C GLU A 70 4.62 -1.64 8.75
N ILE A 71 5.01 -0.91 7.70
CA ILE A 71 5.42 -1.52 6.43
C ILE A 71 6.63 -2.45 6.62
N ALA A 72 7.63 -2.02 7.40
CA ALA A 72 8.79 -2.86 7.70
C ALA A 72 8.38 -4.15 8.44
N ARG A 73 7.46 -4.06 9.41
CA ARG A 73 6.92 -5.24 10.11
C ARG A 73 6.18 -6.18 9.19
N VAL A 74 5.33 -5.66 8.29
CA VAL A 74 4.60 -6.49 7.33
C VAL A 74 5.57 -7.18 6.37
N LEU A 75 6.55 -6.45 5.83
CA LEU A 75 7.57 -7.01 4.93
C LEU A 75 8.41 -8.11 5.61
N ASP A 76 8.77 -7.92 6.88
CA ASP A 76 9.48 -8.93 7.68
C ASP A 76 8.60 -10.17 7.89
N ALA A 77 7.32 -9.99 8.23
CA ALA A 77 6.38 -11.06 8.45
C ALA A 77 6.12 -11.94 7.20
N ILE A 78 6.24 -11.37 6.00
CA ILE A 78 6.11 -12.11 4.73
C ILE A 78 7.43 -12.60 4.15
N GLY A 79 8.56 -12.39 4.84
CA GLY A 79 9.89 -12.85 4.40
C GLY A 79 10.47 -12.05 3.22
N HIS A 80 9.97 -10.84 2.97
CA HIS A 80 10.42 -9.99 1.87
C HIS A 80 11.61 -9.13 2.34
N LYS A 81 12.84 -9.65 2.15
CA LYS A 81 14.09 -9.02 2.60
C LYS A 81 14.66 -8.03 1.58
#